data_AF-A0A971F4D1-F1
#
_entry.id   AF-A0A971F4D1-F1
#
_cell.length_a   1.000
_cell.length_b   1.000
_cell.length_c   1.000
_cell.angle_alpha   90.00
_cell.angle_beta   90.00
_cell.angle_gamma   90.00
#
_symmetry.space_group_name_H-M   'P 1'
#
loop_
_entity.id
_entity.type
_entity.pdbx_description
1 polymer ?
#
loop_
_entity_poly.entity_id
_entity_poly.type
_entity_poly.pdbx_seq_one_letter_code
_entity_poly.pdbx_strand_id
1 'polypeptide(L)' 'MELQTISQVSRDYGISTRMLRYYEQAGLILSLRKDDYAYRVYD' A
#
# COMPACT_ATOMS: atom_id res chain seq x y z
N MET A 1 -6.00 7.59 -11.49
CA MET A 1 -6.02 6.65 -10.37
C MET A 1 -5.13 7.26 -9.30
N GLU A 2 -5.65 7.44 -8.10
CA GLU A 2 -5.03 8.31 -7.07
C GLU A 2 -4.11 7.47 -6.19
N LEU A 3 -2.82 7.81 -6.11
CA LEU A 3 -1.86 7.05 -5.33
C LEU A 3 -2.13 7.19 -3.83
N GLN A 4 -2.35 6.07 -3.16
CA GLN A 4 -2.67 6.00 -1.74
C GLN A 4 -1.52 5.39 -0.93
N THR A 5 -1.25 5.94 0.25
CA THR A 5 -0.35 5.31 1.23
C THR A 5 -0.99 4.08 1.86
N ILE A 6 -0.18 3.19 2.44
CA ILE A 6 -0.69 2.00 3.14
C ILE A 6 -1.72 2.32 4.25
N SER A 7 -1.61 3.51 4.85
CA SER A 7 -2.53 3.97 5.91
C SER A 7 -3.87 4.46 5.35
N GLN A 8 -3.89 5.01 4.14
CA GLN A 8 -5.13 5.38 3.43
C GLN A 8 -5.86 4.11 3.01
N VAL A 9 -5.19 3.20 2.30
CA VAL A 9 -5.73 1.89 1.91
C VAL A 9 -6.29 1.14 3.12
N SER A 10 -5.55 1.15 4.24
CA SER A 10 -6.01 0.49 5.46
C SER A 10 -7.34 1.05 6.00
N ARG A 11 -7.53 2.36 5.97
CA ARG A 11 -8.78 3.00 6.40
C ARG A 11 -9.91 2.76 5.41
N ASP A 12 -9.62 2.91 4.12
CA ASP A 12 -10.64 2.89 3.07
C ASP A 12 -11.26 1.49 2.92
N TYR A 13 -10.44 0.44 3.05
CA TYR A 13 -10.86 -0.95 2.90
C TYR A 13 -11.11 -1.66 4.24
N GLY A 14 -10.85 -1.02 5.38
CA GLY A 14 -11.02 -1.62 6.71
C GLY A 14 -10.07 -2.80 6.99
N ILE A 15 -8.96 -2.88 6.26
CA ILE A 15 -7.95 -3.95 6.38
C ILE A 15 -6.74 -3.40 7.14
N SER A 16 -6.15 -4.20 8.02
CA SER A 16 -4.96 -3.76 8.76
C SER A 16 -3.75 -3.53 7.82
N THR A 17 -2.90 -2.56 8.17
CA THR A 17 -1.61 -2.35 7.46
C THR A 17 -0.72 -3.59 7.51
N ARG A 18 -0.84 -4.42 8.56
CA ARG A 18 -0.13 -5.70 8.67
C ARG A 18 -0.56 -6.68 7.58
N MET A 19 -1.86 -6.78 7.29
CA MET A 19 -2.37 -7.63 6.22
C MET A 19 -1.93 -7.13 4.84
N LEU A 20 -1.96 -5.83 4.60
CA LEU A 20 -1.47 -5.26 3.33
C LEU A 20 0.01 -5.62 3.10
N ARG A 21 0.86 -5.52 4.12
CA ARG A 21 2.27 -5.97 4.02
C ARG A 21 2.40 -7.47 3.77
N TYR A 22 1.53 -8.28 4.39
CA TYR A 22 1.51 -9.72 4.16
C TYR A 22 1.14 -10.06 2.71
N TYR A 23 0.12 -9.40 2.16
CA TYR A 23 -0.27 -9.56 0.77
C TYR A 23 0.82 -9.09 -0.19
N GLU A 24 1.51 -8.00 0.14
CA GLU A 24 2.67 -7.52 -0.64
C GLU A 24 3.79 -8.56 -0.64
N GLN A 25 4.13 -9.11 0.54
CA GLN A 25 5.15 -10.16 0.67
C GLN A 25 4.75 -11.46 -0.04
N ALA A 26 3.47 -11.79 -0.06
CA ALA A 26 2.92 -12.95 -0.77
C ALA A 26 2.81 -12.72 -2.30
N GLY A 27 3.10 -11.51 -2.80
CA GLY A 27 2.99 -11.17 -4.22
C GLY A 27 1.56 -10.98 -4.72
N LEU A 28 0.58 -10.85 -3.82
CA LEU A 28 -0.83 -10.65 -4.15
C LEU A 28 -1.15 -9.19 -4.50
N ILE A 29 -0.42 -8.26 -3.91
CA ILE A 29 -0.49 -6.83 -4.23
C ILE A 29 0.92 -6.28 -4.42
N LEU A 30 1.06 -5.22 -5.19
CA LEU A 30 2.32 -4.55 -5.45
C LEU A 30 2.24 -3.11 -4.97
N SER A 31 3.33 -2.61 -4.39
CA SER A 31 3.47 -1.19 -4.12
C SER A 31 4.32 -0.52 -5.19
N LEU A 32 4.08 0.77 -5.37
CA LEU A 32 4.86 1.66 -6.20
C LEU A 32 5.79 2.48 -5.32
N ARG A 33 7.02 2.67 -5.79
CA ARG A 33 7.95 3.67 -5.27
C ARG A 33 7.94 4.87 -6.21
N LYS A 34 7.75 6.05 -5.64
CA LYS A 34 7.90 7.30 -6.36
C LYS A 34 9.30 7.85 -6.09
N ASP A 35 10.00 8.25 -7.14
CA ASP A 35 11.28 8.95 -7.00
C ASP A 35 11.07 10.23 -6.17
N ASP A 36 12.01 10.53 -5.28
CA ASP A 36 11.91 11.58 -4.25
C ASP A 36 10.77 11.44 -3.22
N TYR A 37 10.23 10.23 -3.02
CA TYR A 37 9.27 9.98 -1.93
C TYR A 37 9.67 8.76 -1.09
N ALA A 38 9.76 8.95 0.23
CA ALA A 38 10.23 7.93 1.16
C ALA A 38 9.21 6.80 1.41
N TYR A 39 7.94 7.00 1.07
CA TYR A 39 6.86 6.05 1.36
C TYR A 39 6.45 5.23 0.13
N ARG A 40 6.01 4.00 0.40
CA ARG A 40 5.32 3.15 -0.57
C ARG A 40 3.90 3.63 -0.78
N VAL A 41 3.46 3.61 -2.03
CA VAL A 41 2.09 3.95 -2.43
C VAL A 41 1.46 2.82 -3.23
N TYR A 42 0.14 2.81 -3.28
CA TYR A 42 -0.70 1.83 -3.96
C TYR A 42 -1.59 2.61 -4.94
N ASP A 43 -1.93 1.98 -6.06
CA ASP A 43 -2.86 2.53 -7.05
C ASP A 43 -4.25 1.87 -6.89
#